data_AF-A0A1B6JUH7-F1
#
_entry.id   AF-A0A1B6JUH7-F1
#
_cell.length_a   1.000
_cell.length_b   1.000
_cell.length_c   1.000
_cell.angle_alpha   90.00
_cell.angle_beta   90.00
_cell.angle_gamma   90.00
#
_symmetry.space_group_name_H-M   'P 1'
#
loop_
_entity.id
_entity.type
_entity.pdbx_description
1 polymer ?
#
loop_
_entity_poly.entity_id
_entity_poly.type
_entity_poly.pdbx_seq_one_letter_code
_entity_poly.pdbx_strand_id
1 'polypeptide(L)'
;ELGWWLTKDLVYNATVREEFTYTHAPSVALCLSILKLHTEHSSLLRFLFNTIEMMLRLLRPISPGIINPEVDYTLLITMIRSLLDFAKLSCSQYGSGSEWATVDGLFAEVDLLGMLVASPQTCGMLPTEPLRGQSLQSALSTLRENLLRSELWTLALEVSTKAGLDYNSVWLAWGKSCLKAGAWTEA
;
A
#
# COMPACT_ATOMS: atom_id res chain seq x y z
N GLU A 1 -11.32 -28.50 33.68
CA GLU A 1 -10.70 -28.29 32.36
C GLU A 1 -11.80 -28.32 31.30
N LEU A 2 -12.08 -27.20 30.63
CA LEU A 2 -13.08 -27.18 29.55
C LEU A 2 -12.41 -27.66 28.26
N GLY A 3 -12.62 -28.94 27.93
CA GLY A 3 -12.22 -29.49 26.64
C GLY A 3 -13.10 -28.92 25.54
N TRP A 4 -12.48 -28.40 24.48
CA TRP A 4 -13.18 -27.98 23.27
C TRP A 4 -13.44 -29.21 22.40
N TRP A 5 -14.71 -29.51 22.14
CA TRP A 5 -15.12 -30.64 21.31
C TRP A 5 -15.71 -30.11 20.01
N LEU A 6 -15.29 -30.66 18.87
CA LEU A 6 -15.91 -30.37 17.58
C LEU A 6 -17.30 -31.00 17.53
N THR A 7 -18.33 -30.18 17.31
CA THR A 7 -19.74 -30.61 17.33
C THR A 7 -20.42 -30.31 15.98
N LYS A 8 -21.44 -31.11 15.61
CA LYS A 8 -22.21 -30.93 14.36
C LYS A 8 -23.47 -30.08 14.52
N ASP A 9 -23.80 -29.69 15.75
CA ASP A 9 -24.93 -28.81 16.05
C ASP A 9 -24.70 -27.41 15.43
N LEU A 10 -25.57 -27.06 14.48
CA LEU A 10 -25.48 -25.81 13.73
C LEU A 10 -25.81 -24.59 14.60
N VAL A 11 -26.75 -24.71 15.55
CA VAL A 11 -27.17 -23.59 16.40
C VAL A 11 -26.05 -23.25 17.38
N TYR A 12 -25.52 -24.26 18.06
CA TYR A 12 -24.37 -24.10 18.95
C TYR A 12 -23.15 -23.50 18.22
N ASN A 13 -22.83 -24.01 17.04
CA ASN A 13 -21.71 -23.50 16.25
C ASN A 13 -21.94 -22.07 15.72
N ALA A 14 -23.19 -21.65 15.51
CA ALA A 14 -23.51 -20.27 15.15
C ALA A 14 -23.29 -19.35 16.36
N THR A 15 -23.84 -19.71 17.52
CA THR A 15 -23.67 -18.94 18.77
C THR A 15 -22.20 -18.79 19.15
N VAL A 16 -21.42 -19.88 19.08
CA VAL A 16 -19.98 -19.81 19.34
C VAL A 16 -19.28 -18.86 18.36
N ARG A 17 -19.63 -18.85 17.07
CA ARG A 17 -19.01 -17.93 16.10
C ARG A 17 -19.38 -16.47 16.33
N GLU A 18 -20.60 -16.18 16.79
CA GLU A 18 -21.05 -14.83 17.09
C GLU A 18 -20.48 -14.29 18.40
N GLU A 19 -20.34 -15.15 19.41
CA GLU A 19 -19.78 -14.78 20.72
C GLU A 19 -18.25 -14.81 20.74
N PHE A 20 -17.61 -15.48 19.76
CA PHE A 20 -16.16 -15.59 19.72
C PHE A 20 -15.52 -14.25 19.36
N THR A 21 -15.05 -13.57 20.38
CA THR A 21 -14.12 -12.45 20.24
C THR A 21 -12.70 -12.96 20.37
N TYR A 22 -11.85 -12.67 19.39
CA TYR A 22 -10.42 -12.89 19.57
C TYR A 22 -9.91 -11.94 20.66
N THR A 23 -9.33 -12.49 21.74
CA THR A 23 -8.69 -11.69 22.81
C THR A 23 -7.49 -10.89 22.30
N HIS A 24 -6.88 -11.33 21.20
CA HIS A 24 -5.80 -10.65 20.49
C HIS A 24 -6.10 -10.64 18.99
N ALA A 25 -5.56 -9.67 18.25
CA ALA A 25 -5.72 -9.65 16.80
C ALA A 25 -5.28 -11.01 16.20
N PRO A 26 -6.11 -11.65 15.36
CA PRO A 26 -5.76 -12.94 14.76
C PRO A 26 -4.47 -12.82 13.96
N SER A 27 -3.60 -13.82 14.07
CA SER A 27 -2.34 -13.84 13.33
C SER A 27 -2.61 -13.93 11.83
N VAL A 28 -2.25 -12.89 11.08
CA VAL A 28 -2.39 -12.85 9.61
C VAL A 28 -1.73 -14.06 8.97
N ALA A 29 -0.54 -14.45 9.43
CA ALA A 29 0.17 -15.63 8.94
C ALA A 29 -0.62 -16.93 9.16
N LEU A 30 -1.28 -17.09 10.31
CA LEU A 30 -2.14 -18.24 10.60
C LEU A 30 -3.38 -18.25 9.70
N CYS A 31 -4.07 -17.12 9.57
CA CYS A 31 -5.23 -16.99 8.69
C CYS A 31 -4.89 -17.35 7.24
N LEU A 32 -3.77 -16.83 6.72
CA LEU A 32 -3.28 -17.15 5.39
C LEU A 32 -2.90 -18.62 5.23
N SER A 33 -2.32 -19.24 6.26
CA SER A 33 -1.99 -20.68 6.26
C SER A 33 -3.24 -21.56 6.22
N ILE A 34 -4.27 -21.22 7.01
CA ILE A 34 -5.57 -21.91 6.99
C ILE A 34 -6.23 -21.76 5.63
N LEU A 35 -6.26 -20.54 5.07
CA LEU A 35 -6.80 -20.29 3.74
C LEU A 35 -6.07 -21.12 2.68
N LYS A 36 -4.73 -21.18 2.72
CA LYS A 36 -3.92 -21.98 1.79
C LYS A 36 -4.27 -23.47 1.84
N LEU A 37 -4.66 -24.01 3.00
CA LEU A 37 -5.02 -25.42 3.16
C LEU A 37 -6.44 -25.75 2.65
N HIS A 38 -7.36 -24.79 2.68
CA HIS A 38 -8.79 -25.03 2.46
C HIS A 38 -9.36 -24.44 1.16
N THR A 39 -8.64 -23.56 0.48
CA THR A 39 -9.12 -22.92 -0.76
C THR A 39 -8.30 -23.31 -1.98
N GLU A 40 -8.96 -23.45 -3.12
CA GLU A 40 -8.26 -23.60 -4.41
C GLU A 40 -7.40 -22.37 -4.69
N HIS A 41 -6.21 -22.58 -5.27
CA HIS A 41 -5.19 -21.55 -5.45
C HIS A 41 -5.67 -20.32 -6.25
N SER A 42 -6.50 -20.54 -7.28
CA SER A 42 -7.08 -19.45 -8.09
C SER A 42 -8.07 -18.59 -7.28
N SER A 43 -8.80 -19.21 -6.35
CA SER A 43 -9.74 -18.53 -5.46
C SER A 43 -9.00 -17.75 -4.35
N LEU A 44 -7.89 -18.30 -3.85
CA LEU A 44 -7.00 -17.65 -2.88
C LEU A 44 -6.41 -16.35 -3.44
N LEU A 45 -5.81 -16.39 -4.63
CA LEU A 45 -5.23 -15.20 -5.27
C LEU A 45 -6.28 -14.12 -5.53
N ARG A 46 -7.47 -14.50 -6.02
CA ARG A 46 -8.58 -13.57 -6.20
C ARG A 46 -9.01 -12.93 -4.88
N PHE A 47 -9.10 -13.70 -3.81
CA PHE A 47 -9.44 -13.19 -2.48
C PHE A 47 -8.38 -12.19 -1.98
N LEU A 48 -7.09 -12.51 -2.12
CA LEU A 48 -5.99 -11.61 -1.77
C LEU A 48 -6.07 -10.30 -2.53
N PHE A 49 -6.20 -10.35 -3.86
CA PHE A 49 -6.28 -9.14 -4.67
C PHE A 49 -7.50 -8.28 -4.32
N ASN A 50 -8.67 -8.89 -4.09
CA ASN A 50 -9.85 -8.15 -3.65
C ASN A 50 -9.66 -7.49 -2.29
N THR A 51 -9.02 -8.20 -1.35
CA THR A 51 -8.70 -7.65 -0.02
C THR A 51 -7.73 -6.49 -0.11
N ILE A 52 -6.65 -6.62 -0.89
CA ILE A 52 -5.67 -5.55 -1.14
C ILE A 52 -6.37 -4.34 -1.78
N GLU A 53 -7.21 -4.55 -2.79
CA GLU A 53 -7.95 -3.49 -3.47
C GLU A 53 -8.88 -2.73 -2.50
N MET A 54 -9.55 -3.46 -1.61
CA MET A 54 -10.40 -2.87 -0.58
C MET A 54 -9.59 -2.00 0.39
N MET A 55 -8.42 -2.48 0.83
CA MET A 55 -7.54 -1.73 1.74
C MET A 55 -6.93 -0.50 1.06
N LEU A 56 -6.56 -0.59 -0.22
CA LEU A 56 -6.08 0.55 -1.01
C LEU A 56 -7.15 1.65 -1.14
N ARG A 57 -8.43 1.29 -1.19
CA ARG A 57 -9.53 2.29 -1.18
C ARG A 57 -9.61 3.05 0.15
N LEU A 58 -9.25 2.43 1.26
CA LEU A 58 -9.21 3.10 2.57
C LEU A 58 -8.07 4.12 2.67
N LEU A 59 -7.00 3.95 1.90
CA LEU A 59 -5.90 4.92 1.77
C LEU A 59 -6.26 6.13 0.90
N ARG A 60 -7.43 6.15 0.25
CA ARG A 60 -7.82 7.30 -0.56
C ARG A 60 -8.26 8.45 0.34
N PRO A 61 -7.85 9.69 0.03
CA PRO A 61 -8.32 10.85 0.78
C PRO A 61 -9.82 11.06 0.53
N ILE A 62 -10.52 11.63 1.53
CA ILE A 62 -11.96 11.91 1.47
C ILE A 62 -12.26 12.97 0.41
N SER A 63 -11.34 13.93 0.27
CA SER A 63 -11.34 14.95 -0.77
C SER A 63 -9.89 15.37 -1.03
N PRO A 64 -9.55 15.99 -2.18
CA PRO A 64 -8.17 16.38 -2.47
C PRO A 64 -7.60 17.26 -1.34
N GLY A 65 -6.51 16.81 -0.71
CA GLY A 65 -5.90 17.49 0.43
C GLY A 65 -6.42 17.08 1.82
N ILE A 66 -7.53 16.34 1.91
CA ILE A 66 -8.15 15.93 3.19
C ILE A 66 -8.05 14.42 3.36
N ILE A 67 -7.12 13.99 4.20
CA ILE A 67 -6.96 12.60 4.64
C ILE A 67 -8.04 12.22 5.67
N ASN A 68 -8.31 10.92 5.78
CA ASN A 68 -9.21 10.40 6.80
C ASN A 68 -8.47 10.27 8.14
N PRO A 69 -8.80 11.08 9.17
CA PRO A 69 -8.09 11.04 10.45
C PRO A 69 -8.31 9.74 11.23
N GLU A 70 -9.37 8.98 10.93
CA GLU A 70 -9.72 7.74 11.61
C GLU A 70 -8.88 6.54 11.14
N VAL A 71 -8.08 6.71 10.09
CA VAL A 71 -7.33 5.64 9.45
C VAL A 71 -5.85 5.81 9.72
N ASP A 72 -5.23 4.79 10.32
CA ASP A 72 -3.77 4.69 10.38
C ASP A 72 -3.24 4.20 9.02
N TYR A 73 -2.80 5.15 8.20
CA TYR A 73 -2.23 4.90 6.88
C TYR A 73 -0.96 4.04 6.94
N THR A 74 -0.13 4.22 7.97
CA THR A 74 1.12 3.46 8.13
C THR A 74 0.79 2.01 8.40
N LEU A 75 -0.15 1.75 9.32
CA LEU A 75 -0.64 0.42 9.60
C LEU A 75 -1.24 -0.24 8.35
N LEU A 76 -2.11 0.46 7.62
CA LEU A 76 -2.71 -0.08 6.39
C LEU A 76 -1.66 -0.45 5.34
N ILE A 77 -0.66 0.41 5.11
CA ILE A 77 0.43 0.11 4.18
C ILE A 77 1.21 -1.13 4.61
N THR A 78 1.53 -1.27 5.89
CA THR A 78 2.22 -2.48 6.40
C THR A 78 1.38 -3.75 6.23
N MET A 79 0.07 -3.67 6.48
CA MET A 79 -0.84 -4.79 6.27
C MET A 79 -0.93 -5.16 4.79
N ILE A 80 -1.14 -4.19 3.90
CA ILE A 80 -1.19 -4.42 2.46
C ILE A 80 0.12 -5.05 1.97
N ARG A 81 1.28 -4.56 2.43
CA ARG A 81 2.59 -5.12 2.10
C ARG A 81 2.70 -6.59 2.53
N SER A 82 2.26 -6.93 3.74
CA SER A 82 2.28 -8.32 4.22
C SER A 82 1.39 -9.25 3.36
N LEU A 83 0.25 -8.76 2.89
CA LEU A 83 -0.63 -9.50 1.97
C LEU A 83 0.00 -9.63 0.58
N LEU A 84 0.68 -8.60 0.09
CA LEU A 84 1.39 -8.62 -1.19
C LEU A 84 2.58 -9.58 -1.18
N ASP A 85 3.35 -9.62 -0.09
CA ASP A 85 4.44 -10.59 0.07
C ASP A 85 3.90 -12.02 -0.03
N PHE A 86 2.76 -12.30 0.61
CA PHE A 86 2.10 -13.60 0.51
C PHE A 86 1.53 -13.88 -0.89
N ALA A 87 0.93 -12.88 -1.55
CA ALA A 87 0.45 -13.00 -2.92
C ALA A 87 1.60 -13.30 -3.88
N LYS A 88 2.76 -12.66 -3.72
CA LYS A 88 3.98 -12.91 -4.50
C LYS A 88 4.49 -14.34 -4.34
N LEU A 89 4.51 -14.84 -3.09
CA LEU A 89 4.86 -16.23 -2.81
C LEU A 89 3.88 -17.21 -3.46
N SER A 90 2.60 -16.85 -3.51
CA SER A 90 1.54 -17.66 -4.11
C SER A 90 1.62 -17.65 -5.65
N CYS A 91 1.91 -16.50 -6.27
CA CYS A 91 2.20 -16.38 -7.70
C CYS A 91 3.46 -17.15 -8.10
N SER A 92 4.46 -17.24 -7.22
CA SER A 92 5.66 -18.07 -7.46
C SER A 92 5.39 -19.56 -7.59
N GLN A 93 4.31 -20.06 -6.96
CA GLN A 93 3.99 -21.48 -6.95
C GLN A 93 2.94 -21.84 -8.01
N TYR A 94 1.99 -20.94 -8.28
CA TYR A 94 0.79 -21.24 -9.06
C TYR A 94 0.41 -20.16 -10.08
N GLY A 95 1.16 -19.06 -10.15
CA GLY A 95 0.76 -17.86 -10.86
C GLY A 95 0.97 -17.92 -12.37
N SER A 96 0.04 -17.30 -13.10
CA SER A 96 0.17 -16.96 -14.52
C SER A 96 0.88 -15.62 -14.70
N GLY A 97 1.46 -15.36 -15.89
CA GLY A 97 2.19 -14.12 -16.19
C GLY A 97 1.37 -12.83 -15.96
N SER A 98 0.04 -12.90 -16.11
CA SER A 98 -0.85 -11.77 -15.82
C SER A 98 -0.90 -11.40 -14.33
N GLU A 99 -0.85 -12.39 -13.44
CA GLU A 99 -0.96 -12.18 -11.99
C GLU A 99 0.34 -11.60 -11.44
N TRP A 100 1.49 -11.98 -12.02
CA TRP A 100 2.79 -11.38 -11.75
C TRP A 100 2.83 -9.89 -12.05
N ALA A 101 2.42 -9.50 -13.26
CA ALA A 101 2.37 -8.08 -13.64
C ALA A 101 1.45 -7.27 -12.70
N THR A 102 0.38 -7.89 -12.21
CA THR A 102 -0.56 -7.25 -11.27
C THR A 102 0.08 -7.07 -9.89
N VAL A 103 0.77 -8.09 -9.37
CA VAL A 103 1.51 -8.01 -8.09
C VAL A 103 2.61 -6.95 -8.15
N ASP A 104 3.41 -6.93 -9.22
CA ASP A 104 4.49 -5.95 -9.37
C ASP A 104 3.96 -4.51 -9.46
N GLY A 105 2.85 -4.30 -10.18
CA GLY A 105 2.16 -3.01 -10.23
C GLY A 105 1.64 -2.57 -8.85
N LEU A 106 1.05 -3.50 -8.09
CA LEU A 106 0.57 -3.22 -6.73
C LEU A 106 1.73 -2.92 -5.76
N PHE A 107 2.87 -3.60 -5.89
CA PHE A 107 4.06 -3.27 -5.11
C PHE A 107 4.53 -1.84 -5.37
N ALA A 108 4.61 -1.44 -6.64
CA ALA A 108 5.01 -0.08 -7.00
C ALA A 108 4.04 0.98 -6.46
N GLU A 109 2.72 0.72 -6.54
CA GLU A 109 1.68 1.59 -5.96
C GLU A 109 1.83 1.72 -4.44
N VAL A 110 2.02 0.61 -3.72
CA VAL A 110 2.14 0.60 -2.25
C VAL A 110 3.45 1.21 -1.76
N ASP A 111 4.57 0.97 -2.45
CA ASP A 111 5.85 1.60 -2.08
C ASP A 111 5.81 3.13 -2.27
N LEU A 112 5.12 3.61 -3.32
CA LEU A 112 4.89 5.04 -3.53
C LEU A 112 4.02 5.64 -2.42
N LEU A 113 2.88 5.01 -2.13
CA LEU A 113 2.01 5.43 -1.02
C LEU A 113 2.76 5.41 0.32
N GLY A 114 3.61 4.40 0.53
CA GLY A 114 4.50 4.29 1.68
C GLY A 114 5.41 5.51 1.86
N MET A 115 6.05 5.96 0.78
CA MET A 115 6.90 7.15 0.82
C MET A 115 6.11 8.43 1.14
N LEU A 116 4.88 8.54 0.62
CA LEU A 116 4.02 9.71 0.88
C LEU A 116 3.46 9.75 2.30
N VAL A 117 3.17 8.60 2.88
CA VAL A 117 2.65 8.51 4.25
C VAL A 117 3.76 8.68 5.29
N ALA A 118 5.00 8.32 4.95
CA ALA A 118 6.14 8.46 5.85
C ALA A 118 6.44 9.92 6.23
N SER A 119 6.09 10.88 5.38
CA SER A 119 6.28 12.31 5.66
C SER A 119 4.94 13.00 5.96
N PRO A 120 4.75 13.62 7.14
CA PRO A 120 3.48 14.24 7.52
C PRO A 120 3.03 15.36 6.56
N GLN A 121 3.98 16.07 5.95
CA GLN A 121 3.67 17.13 4.99
C GLN A 121 3.11 16.61 3.66
N THR A 122 3.30 15.32 3.35
CA THR A 122 2.91 14.72 2.06
C THR A 122 1.64 13.89 2.11
N CYS A 123 1.09 13.63 3.30
CA CYS A 123 -0.20 12.95 3.44
C CYS A 123 -1.34 13.67 2.70
N GLY A 124 -1.31 15.01 2.65
CA GLY A 124 -2.28 15.80 1.87
C GLY A 124 -2.11 15.69 0.35
N MET A 125 -1.02 15.09 -0.12
CA MET A 125 -0.69 14.94 -1.55
C MET A 125 -1.01 13.54 -2.07
N LEU A 126 -1.72 12.73 -1.27
CA LEU A 126 -2.16 11.41 -1.66
C LEU A 126 -3.07 11.50 -2.90
N PRO A 127 -2.82 10.69 -3.94
CA PRO A 127 -3.65 10.69 -5.13
C PRO A 127 -5.05 10.14 -4.82
N THR A 128 -6.06 10.79 -5.41
CA THR A 128 -7.47 10.38 -5.30
C THR A 128 -7.82 9.18 -6.18
N GLU A 129 -7.09 9.02 -7.29
CA GLU A 129 -7.28 7.95 -8.27
C GLU A 129 -6.27 6.81 -8.10
N PRO A 130 -6.64 5.57 -8.46
CA PRO A 130 -5.71 4.43 -8.40
C PRO A 130 -4.50 4.66 -9.32
N LEU A 131 -3.33 4.32 -8.81
CA LEU A 131 -2.05 4.58 -9.46
C LEU A 131 -1.66 3.43 -10.39
N ARG A 132 -2.44 3.21 -11.46
CA ARG A 132 -2.20 2.11 -12.41
C ARG A 132 -2.06 2.56 -13.85
N GLY A 133 -1.16 1.88 -14.57
CA GLY A 133 -0.95 2.08 -16.00
C GLY A 133 -0.51 3.51 -16.34
N GLN A 134 -1.07 4.08 -17.40
CA GLN A 134 -0.68 5.41 -17.90
C GLN A 134 -1.01 6.56 -16.92
N SER A 135 -1.93 6.33 -15.99
CA SER A 135 -2.26 7.27 -14.89
C SER A 135 -1.14 7.37 -13.84
N LEU A 136 -0.34 6.31 -13.67
CA LEU A 136 0.75 6.29 -12.69
C LEU A 136 1.81 7.35 -13.03
N GLN A 137 2.23 7.44 -14.30
CA GLN A 137 3.30 8.35 -14.72
C GLN A 137 2.88 9.83 -14.67
N SER A 138 1.62 10.13 -14.99
CA SER A 138 1.07 11.49 -14.87
C SER A 138 0.85 11.88 -13.41
N ALA A 139 0.36 10.97 -12.57
CA ALA A 139 0.22 11.19 -11.13
C ALA A 139 1.58 11.40 -10.46
N LEU A 140 2.59 10.60 -10.83
CA LEU A 140 3.98 10.75 -10.39
C LEU A 140 4.60 12.09 -10.81
N SER A 141 4.35 12.53 -12.05
CA SER A 141 4.83 13.83 -12.52
C SER A 141 4.17 14.98 -11.74
N THR A 142 2.87 14.88 -11.50
CA THR A 142 2.11 15.87 -10.71
C THR A 142 2.59 15.90 -9.26
N LEU A 143 2.83 14.72 -8.67
CA LEU A 143 3.39 14.57 -7.34
C LEU A 143 4.78 15.21 -7.26
N ARG A 144 5.66 14.96 -8.24
CA ARG A 144 6.97 15.59 -8.32
C ARG A 144 6.87 17.12 -8.35
N GLU A 145 6.00 17.67 -9.19
CA GLU A 145 5.78 19.12 -9.26
C GLU A 145 5.31 19.69 -7.91
N ASN A 146 4.42 18.98 -7.23
CA ASN A 146 3.95 19.38 -5.92
C ASN A 146 5.06 19.31 -4.85
N LEU A 147 5.90 18.27 -4.86
CA LEU A 147 7.05 18.16 -3.96
C LEU A 147 8.08 19.27 -4.21
N LEU A 148 8.31 19.63 -5.49
CA LEU A 148 9.19 20.76 -5.86
C LEU A 148 8.61 22.10 -5.37
N ARG A 149 7.30 22.30 -5.47
CA ARG A 149 6.62 23.51 -4.95
C ARG A 149 6.70 23.62 -3.43
N SER A 150 6.69 22.49 -2.73
CA SER A 150 6.81 22.41 -1.28
C SER A 150 8.27 22.36 -0.79
N GLU A 151 9.24 22.50 -1.70
CA GLU A 151 10.69 22.46 -1.41
C GLU A 151 11.16 21.15 -0.72
N LEU A 152 10.44 20.05 -0.93
CA LEU A 152 10.78 18.71 -0.42
C LEU A 152 11.73 18.00 -1.39
N TRP A 153 12.94 18.55 -1.56
CA TRP A 153 13.89 18.15 -2.61
C TRP A 153 14.32 16.69 -2.54
N THR A 154 14.67 16.20 -1.34
CA THR A 154 15.13 14.82 -1.11
C THR A 154 14.05 13.80 -1.49
N LEU A 155 12.82 14.04 -1.05
CA LEU A 155 11.67 13.19 -1.37
C LEU A 155 11.31 13.25 -2.86
N ALA A 156 11.37 14.44 -3.48
CA ALA A 156 11.15 14.60 -4.93
C ALA A 156 12.18 13.78 -5.73
N LEU A 157 13.41 13.68 -5.24
CA LEU A 157 14.50 12.93 -5.87
C LEU A 157 14.32 11.42 -5.68
N GLU A 158 13.97 10.96 -4.49
CA GLU A 158 13.62 9.56 -4.23
C GLU A 158 12.44 9.08 -5.07
N VAL A 159 11.38 9.88 -5.16
CA VAL A 159 10.22 9.59 -6.01
C VAL A 159 10.65 9.54 -7.47
N SER A 160 11.43 10.52 -7.96
CA SER A 160 11.85 10.58 -9.36
C SER A 160 12.75 9.39 -9.74
N THR A 161 13.69 9.02 -8.87
CA THR A 161 14.61 7.90 -9.10
C THR A 161 13.90 6.55 -9.07
N LYS A 162 12.99 6.31 -8.11
CA LYS A 162 12.21 5.07 -8.06
C LYS A 162 11.20 4.94 -9.20
N ALA A 163 10.63 6.06 -9.63
CA ALA A 163 9.66 6.11 -10.73
C ALA A 163 10.30 6.09 -12.13
N GLY A 164 11.63 6.22 -12.23
CA GLY A 164 12.31 6.39 -13.52
C GLY A 164 11.95 7.71 -14.23
N LEU A 165 11.55 8.74 -13.48
CA LEU A 165 11.33 10.09 -13.99
C LEU A 165 12.65 10.83 -14.16
N ASP A 166 12.63 11.93 -14.91
CA ASP A 166 13.78 12.82 -15.02
C ASP A 166 14.12 13.44 -13.65
N TYR A 167 15.24 13.01 -13.08
CA TYR A 167 15.76 13.51 -11.80
C TYR A 167 16.67 14.72 -12.00
N ASN A 168 17.16 14.99 -13.22
CA ASN A 168 18.01 16.16 -13.49
C ASN A 168 17.23 17.46 -13.32
N SER A 169 15.96 17.49 -13.71
CA SER A 169 15.10 18.65 -13.44
C SER A 169 14.88 18.93 -11.96
N VAL A 170 14.93 17.91 -11.09
CA VAL A 170 14.88 18.09 -9.62
C VAL A 170 16.18 18.74 -9.13
N TRP A 171 17.34 18.24 -9.55
CA TRP A 171 18.64 18.83 -9.21
C TRP A 171 18.76 20.29 -9.67
N LEU A 172 18.35 20.59 -10.90
CA LEU A 172 18.36 21.95 -11.43
C LEU A 172 17.45 22.89 -10.63
N ALA A 173 16.25 22.45 -10.27
CA ALA A 173 15.33 23.23 -9.46
C ALA A 173 15.88 23.47 -8.05
N TRP A 174 16.45 22.43 -7.43
CA TRP A 174 17.07 22.50 -6.11
C TRP A 174 18.27 23.45 -6.11
N GLY A 175 19.25 23.25 -7.01
CA GLY A 175 20.42 24.12 -7.13
C GLY A 175 20.03 25.58 -7.41
N LYS A 176 19.05 25.81 -8.29
CA LYS A 176 18.52 27.17 -8.54
C LYS A 176 17.90 27.79 -7.28
N SER A 177 17.24 27.01 -6.44
CA SER A 177 16.70 27.50 -5.17
C SER A 177 17.83 27.83 -4.17
N CYS A 178 18.83 26.96 -4.05
CA CYS A 178 20.03 27.20 -3.22
C CYS A 178 20.76 28.48 -3.62
N LEU A 179 20.97 28.71 -4.92
CA LEU A 179 21.60 29.94 -5.43
C LEU A 179 20.78 31.19 -5.08
N LYS A 180 19.45 31.12 -5.17
CA LYS A 180 18.56 32.24 -4.78
C LYS A 180 18.59 32.50 -3.28
N ALA A 181 18.74 31.47 -2.46
CA ALA A 181 18.86 31.57 -1.01
C ALA A 181 20.27 31.99 -0.55
N GLY A 182 21.26 32.05 -1.46
CA GLY A 182 22.65 32.38 -1.14
C GLY A 182 23.46 31.23 -0.54
N ALA A 183 22.97 29.98 -0.67
CA ALA A 183 23.62 28.77 -0.18
C ALA A 183 24.55 28.17 -1.23
N TRP A 184 25.69 28.81 -1.47
CA TRP A 184 26.63 28.46 -2.57
C TRP A 184 27.34 27.12 -2.39
N THR A 185 27.47 26.62 -1.16
CA THR A 185 28.12 25.33 -0.87
C THR A 185 27.18 24.15 -1.08
N GLU A 186 25.87 24.40 -1.08
CA GLU A 186 24.81 23.39 -1.24
C GLU A 186 24.20 23.40 -2.65
N ALA A 187 24.56 24.38 -3.49
CA ALA A 187 24.13 24.53 -4.88
C ALA A 187 25.04 23.78 -5.86
#